data_AF-A0A2H0XW98-F1
#
_entry.id   AF-A0A2H0XW98-F1
#
_cell.length_a   1.000
_cell.length_b   1.000
_cell.length_c   1.000
_cell.angle_alpha   90.00
_cell.angle_beta   90.00
_cell.angle_gamma   90.00
#
_symmetry.space_group_name_H-M   'P 1'
#
loop_
_entity.id
_entity.type
_entity.pdbx_description
1 polymer ?
#
loop_
_entity_poly.entity_id
_entity_poly.type
_entity_poly.pdbx_seq_one_letter_code
_entity_poly.pdbx_strand_id
1 'polypeptide(L)'
;MSANIRSLTKQTLIYGIGTILARFVTFLLLPVYTNRLSPADYGLASLVFAFLGFMNIIYNYGLDSALMRYYSETKDSAARTSIFSTAIWLTLATSAVLSLVIFSMNGFFSLWLLEDVKYAQLMKYSAAILLFDCICHVPFALLRLEEKPYQFMAIRLLNVIVVFSLNIYFVVMLKRGVVGIFQSNIITSALTATVLYAITLSRVRFTFSGKTAKDLTMFGLPFIPAGLATVCMEMLNRYILQDLIGLDAVGIFSAGFKLGIFMLLLTTAFYYAWQPFFLKAGPQESSRTLFSRIFTYF
;
A
#
# COMPACT_ATOMS: atom_id res chain seq x y z
N MET A 1 -10.23 -21.37 24.56
CA MET A 1 -10.37 -20.21 23.64
C MET A 1 -11.57 -20.48 22.74
N SER A 2 -12.58 -19.60 22.70
CA SER A 2 -13.74 -19.80 21.82
C SER A 2 -13.26 -19.92 20.36
N ALA A 3 -13.92 -20.77 19.56
CA ALA A 3 -13.54 -21.06 18.18
C ALA A 3 -13.34 -19.79 17.34
N ASN A 4 -14.12 -18.74 17.62
CA ASN A 4 -14.03 -17.42 16.99
C ASN A 4 -12.70 -16.72 17.29
N ILE A 5 -12.19 -16.79 18.52
CA ILE A 5 -10.89 -16.18 18.88
C ILE A 5 -9.75 -16.95 18.21
N ARG A 6 -9.83 -18.30 18.11
CA ARG A 6 -8.82 -19.11 17.43
C ARG A 6 -8.79 -18.83 15.92
N SER A 7 -9.96 -18.67 15.29
CA SER A 7 -10.07 -18.28 13.87
C SER A 7 -9.50 -16.89 13.62
N LEU A 8 -9.89 -15.90 14.45
CA LEU A 8 -9.40 -14.53 14.36
C LEU A 8 -7.87 -14.47 14.52
N THR A 9 -7.31 -15.12 15.54
CA THR A 9 -5.85 -15.17 15.74
C THR A 9 -5.13 -15.80 14.54
N LYS A 10 -5.67 -16.89 13.98
CA LYS A 10 -5.08 -17.54 12.80
C LYS A 10 -5.13 -16.62 11.57
N GLN A 11 -6.26 -15.95 11.32
CA GLN A 11 -6.40 -15.02 10.21
C GLN A 11 -5.49 -13.79 10.37
N THR A 12 -5.43 -13.19 11.56
CA THR A 12 -4.53 -12.07 11.88
C THR A 12 -3.06 -12.46 11.68
N LEU A 13 -2.65 -13.65 12.10
CA LEU A 13 -1.30 -14.16 11.86
C LEU A 13 -1.00 -14.30 10.36
N ILE A 14 -1.90 -14.88 9.58
CA ILE A 14 -1.67 -15.10 8.13
C ILE A 14 -1.62 -13.76 7.37
N TYR A 15 -2.58 -12.87 7.60
CA TYR A 15 -2.60 -11.54 6.97
C TYR A 15 -1.43 -10.66 7.45
N GLY A 16 -1.08 -10.75 8.74
CA GLY A 16 0.05 -10.05 9.35
C GLY A 16 1.39 -10.51 8.79
N ILE A 17 1.65 -11.82 8.74
CA ILE A 17 2.90 -12.39 8.20
C ILE A 17 3.08 -11.98 6.74
N GLY A 18 2.04 -12.08 5.90
CA GLY A 18 2.13 -11.65 4.50
C GLY A 18 2.51 -10.16 4.36
N THR A 19 1.98 -9.32 5.25
CA THR A 19 2.28 -7.87 5.26
C THR A 19 3.70 -7.58 5.77
N ILE A 20 4.15 -8.28 6.81
CA ILE A 20 5.50 -8.16 7.36
C ILE A 20 6.53 -8.62 6.33
N LEU A 21 6.31 -9.76 5.67
CA LEU A 21 7.20 -10.28 4.63
C LEU A 21 7.29 -9.31 3.44
N ALA A 22 6.19 -8.66 3.07
CA ALA A 22 6.22 -7.63 2.04
C ALA A 22 7.07 -6.41 2.43
N ARG A 23 7.00 -5.96 3.69
CA ARG A 23 7.86 -4.90 4.20
C ARG A 23 9.32 -5.33 4.30
N PHE A 24 9.58 -6.59 4.65
CA PHE A 24 10.94 -7.13 4.78
C PHE A 24 11.72 -7.09 3.46
N VAL A 25 11.05 -7.22 2.32
CA VAL A 25 11.71 -7.13 1.02
C VAL A 25 12.18 -5.72 0.67
N THR A 26 11.51 -4.69 1.19
CA THR A 26 12.00 -3.32 1.08
C THR A 26 13.33 -3.14 1.83
N PHE A 27 13.53 -3.88 2.91
CA PHE A 27 14.80 -3.97 3.63
C PHE A 27 15.83 -4.81 2.87
N LEU A 28 15.46 -5.97 2.30
CA LEU A 28 16.39 -6.79 1.49
C LEU A 28 16.88 -6.07 0.21
N LEU A 29 16.07 -5.16 -0.34
CA LEU A 29 16.47 -4.32 -1.47
C LEU A 29 17.36 -3.15 -1.07
N LEU A 30 17.46 -2.81 0.22
CA LEU A 30 18.28 -1.69 0.68
C LEU A 30 19.77 -1.89 0.31
N PRO A 31 20.43 -3.02 0.62
CA PRO A 31 21.80 -3.26 0.17
C PRO A 31 21.97 -3.21 -1.34
N VAL A 32 20.97 -3.68 -2.10
CA VAL A 32 21.01 -3.64 -3.57
C VAL A 32 21.05 -2.20 -4.06
N TYR A 33 20.19 -1.34 -3.50
CA TYR A 33 20.11 0.07 -3.88
C TYR A 33 21.33 0.86 -3.43
N THR A 34 21.75 0.73 -2.17
CA THR A 34 22.87 1.54 -1.63
C THR A 34 24.23 1.17 -2.21
N ASN A 35 24.42 -0.05 -2.70
CA ASN A 35 25.67 -0.45 -3.37
C ASN A 35 25.69 -0.14 -4.88
N ARG A 36 24.53 0.14 -5.50
CA ARG A 36 24.41 0.31 -6.96
C ARG A 36 23.97 1.69 -7.39
N LEU A 37 23.40 2.49 -6.51
CA LEU A 37 22.94 3.84 -6.76
C LEU A 37 23.79 4.84 -5.98
N SER A 38 23.96 6.03 -6.55
CA SER A 38 24.44 7.18 -5.79
C SER A 38 23.42 7.57 -4.71
N PRO A 39 23.84 8.28 -3.64
CA PRO A 39 22.91 8.82 -2.65
C PRO A 39 21.83 9.69 -3.30
N ALA A 40 22.20 10.58 -4.23
CA ALA A 40 21.26 11.40 -4.99
C ALA A 40 20.23 10.57 -5.78
N ASP A 41 20.65 9.54 -6.51
CA ASP A 41 19.73 8.65 -7.27
C ASP A 41 18.75 7.92 -6.35
N TYR A 42 19.23 7.48 -5.20
CA TYR A 42 18.38 6.83 -4.21
C TYR A 42 17.43 7.82 -3.51
N GLY A 43 17.88 9.06 -3.29
CA GLY A 43 17.05 10.17 -2.85
C GLY A 43 15.92 10.47 -3.83
N LEU A 44 16.25 10.56 -5.12
CA LEU A 44 15.28 10.73 -6.21
C LEU A 44 14.22 9.61 -6.20
N ALA A 45 14.65 8.34 -6.14
CA ALA A 45 13.72 7.21 -6.05
C ALA A 45 12.82 7.31 -4.80
N SER A 46 13.39 7.75 -3.67
CA SER A 46 12.66 7.89 -2.40
C SER A 46 11.59 8.99 -2.45
N LEU A 47 11.85 10.10 -3.14
CA LEU A 47 10.86 11.16 -3.37
C LEU A 47 9.71 10.65 -4.24
N VAL A 48 10.04 9.96 -5.34
CA VAL A 48 9.00 9.39 -6.20
C VAL A 48 8.17 8.33 -5.47
N PHE A 49 8.77 7.49 -4.61
CA PHE A 49 8.00 6.58 -3.75
C PHE A 49 7.14 7.30 -2.71
N ALA A 50 7.61 8.43 -2.15
CA ALA A 50 6.78 9.26 -1.29
C ALA A 50 5.57 9.81 -2.06
N PHE A 51 5.78 10.31 -3.28
CA PHE A 51 4.69 10.75 -4.17
C PHE A 51 3.69 9.62 -4.44
N LEU A 52 4.17 8.41 -4.76
CA LEU A 52 3.31 7.24 -4.93
C LEU A 52 2.50 6.94 -3.66
N GLY A 53 3.08 7.09 -2.47
CA GLY A 53 2.37 6.94 -1.20
C GLY A 53 1.22 7.92 -1.03
N PHE A 54 1.46 9.21 -1.32
CA PHE A 54 0.42 10.25 -1.28
C PHE A 54 -0.69 9.98 -2.30
N MET A 55 -0.31 9.66 -3.54
CA MET A 55 -1.27 9.40 -4.61
C MET A 55 -2.10 8.15 -4.32
N ASN A 56 -1.54 7.11 -3.71
CA ASN A 56 -2.32 5.92 -3.33
C ASN A 56 -3.51 6.24 -2.41
N ILE A 57 -3.37 7.21 -1.49
CA ILE A 57 -4.49 7.66 -0.64
C ILE A 57 -5.60 8.28 -1.50
N ILE A 58 -5.23 9.10 -2.48
CA ILE A 58 -6.18 9.79 -3.38
C ILE A 58 -6.83 8.80 -4.35
N TYR A 59 -6.04 7.89 -4.94
CA TYR A 59 -6.51 6.86 -5.87
C TYR A 59 -7.46 5.87 -5.20
N ASN A 60 -7.20 5.51 -3.95
CA ASN A 60 -8.05 4.58 -3.21
C ASN A 60 -9.28 5.27 -2.59
N TYR A 61 -9.12 6.50 -2.09
CA TYR A 61 -10.15 7.33 -1.44
C TYR A 61 -11.05 6.57 -0.45
N GLY A 62 -10.55 5.53 0.22
CA GLY A 62 -11.32 4.73 1.18
C GLY A 62 -12.33 3.75 0.56
N LEU A 63 -12.24 3.49 -0.75
CA LEU A 63 -13.14 2.60 -1.46
C LEU A 63 -13.11 1.16 -0.93
N ASP A 64 -11.96 0.68 -0.45
CA ASP A 64 -11.84 -0.67 0.11
C ASP A 64 -12.62 -0.80 1.41
N SER A 65 -12.59 0.23 2.26
CA SER A 65 -13.35 0.33 3.51
C SER A 65 -14.85 0.47 3.23
N ALA A 66 -15.22 1.25 2.22
CA ALA A 66 -16.60 1.36 1.75
C ALA A 66 -17.15 0.03 1.25
N LEU A 67 -16.37 -0.66 0.40
CA LEU A 67 -16.72 -1.99 -0.09
C LEU A 67 -16.91 -2.95 1.08
N MET A 68 -15.98 -2.98 2.04
CA MET A 68 -16.08 -3.88 3.20
C MET A 68 -17.37 -3.68 3.99
N ARG A 69 -17.78 -2.43 4.21
CA ARG A 69 -19.03 -2.12 4.91
C ARG A 69 -20.26 -2.61 4.12
N TYR A 70 -20.47 -2.08 2.91
CA TYR A 70 -21.70 -2.34 2.16
C TYR A 70 -21.82 -3.79 1.66
N TYR A 71 -20.69 -4.43 1.35
CA TYR A 71 -20.69 -5.84 0.94
C TYR A 71 -21.07 -6.77 2.12
N SER A 72 -20.59 -6.47 3.33
CA SER A 72 -20.87 -7.28 4.53
C SER A 72 -22.31 -7.12 5.04
N GLU A 73 -22.86 -5.90 4.96
CA GLU A 73 -24.24 -5.61 5.38
C GLU A 73 -25.29 -6.22 4.43
N THR A 74 -24.93 -6.43 3.16
CA THR A 74 -25.83 -6.98 2.15
C THR A 74 -25.91 -8.50 2.24
N LYS A 75 -27.12 -9.08 2.31
CA LYS A 75 -27.32 -10.56 2.29
C LYS A 75 -27.59 -11.11 0.89
N ASP A 76 -28.18 -10.30 0.02
CA ASP A 76 -28.52 -10.71 -1.34
C ASP A 76 -27.26 -10.83 -2.23
N SER A 77 -27.16 -11.95 -2.94
CA SER A 77 -26.01 -12.29 -3.78
C SER A 77 -25.94 -11.40 -5.04
N ALA A 78 -27.08 -11.08 -5.63
CA ALA A 78 -27.14 -10.21 -6.81
C ALA A 78 -26.73 -8.77 -6.45
N ALA A 79 -27.22 -8.25 -5.32
CA ALA A 79 -26.81 -6.96 -4.79
C ALA A 79 -25.31 -6.92 -4.44
N ARG A 80 -24.75 -7.95 -3.80
CA ARG A 80 -23.29 -8.05 -3.55
C ARG A 80 -22.47 -7.99 -4.84
N THR A 81 -22.93 -8.71 -5.87
CA THR A 81 -22.29 -8.71 -7.19
C THR A 81 -22.35 -7.33 -7.84
N SER A 82 -23.47 -6.63 -7.71
CA SER A 82 -23.64 -5.25 -8.19
C SER A 82 -22.73 -4.25 -7.45
N ILE A 83 -22.61 -4.38 -6.13
CA ILE A 83 -21.70 -3.56 -5.31
C ILE A 83 -20.25 -3.77 -5.73
N PHE A 84 -19.81 -5.02 -5.82
CA PHE A 84 -18.45 -5.37 -6.22
C PHE A 84 -18.14 -4.87 -7.64
N SER A 85 -19.06 -5.10 -8.60
CA SER A 85 -18.88 -4.65 -9.99
C SER A 85 -18.83 -3.12 -10.07
N THR A 86 -19.70 -2.42 -9.34
CA THR A 86 -19.68 -0.95 -9.26
C THR A 86 -18.35 -0.44 -8.67
N ALA A 87 -17.82 -1.08 -7.62
CA ALA A 87 -16.53 -0.72 -7.04
C ALA A 87 -15.35 -0.96 -8.01
N ILE A 88 -15.38 -2.05 -8.79
CA ILE A 88 -14.39 -2.29 -9.87
C ILE A 88 -14.44 -1.18 -10.92
N TRP A 89 -15.64 -0.83 -11.41
CA TRP A 89 -15.80 0.25 -12.40
C TRP A 89 -15.32 1.61 -11.86
N LEU A 90 -15.65 1.92 -10.61
CA LEU A 90 -15.16 3.13 -9.94
C LEU A 90 -13.63 3.16 -9.84
N THR A 91 -13.02 2.03 -9.47
CA THR A 91 -11.56 1.93 -9.36
C THR A 91 -10.89 2.07 -10.72
N LEU A 92 -11.43 1.43 -11.77
CA LEU A 92 -10.91 1.54 -13.14
C LEU A 92 -11.05 2.97 -13.68
N ALA A 93 -12.19 3.62 -13.45
CA ALA A 93 -12.40 5.00 -13.87
C ALA A 93 -11.45 5.95 -13.14
N THR A 94 -11.33 5.82 -11.82
CA THR A 94 -10.45 6.67 -11.00
C THR A 94 -8.99 6.47 -11.39
N SER A 95 -8.55 5.22 -11.52
CA SER A 95 -7.17 4.91 -11.87
C SER A 95 -6.82 5.42 -13.27
N ALA A 96 -7.71 5.24 -14.26
CA ALA A 96 -7.50 5.75 -15.60
C ALA A 96 -7.43 7.27 -15.66
N VAL A 97 -8.38 7.97 -15.02
CA VAL A 97 -8.45 9.44 -15.04
C VAL A 97 -7.24 10.06 -14.34
N LEU A 98 -6.94 9.63 -13.11
CA LEU A 98 -5.83 10.21 -12.36
C LEU A 98 -4.47 9.87 -12.98
N SER A 99 -4.29 8.65 -13.50
CA SER A 99 -3.04 8.28 -14.19
C SER A 99 -2.89 9.01 -15.51
N LEU A 100 -3.99 9.27 -16.23
CA LEU A 100 -3.95 10.10 -17.43
C LEU A 100 -3.52 11.54 -17.11
N VAL A 101 -4.02 12.11 -16.00
CA VAL A 101 -3.59 13.44 -15.55
C VAL A 101 -2.10 13.48 -15.26
N ILE A 102 -1.57 12.54 -14.47
CA ILE A 102 -0.13 12.48 -14.14
C ILE A 102 0.70 12.22 -15.42
N PHE A 103 0.23 11.34 -16.31
CA PHE A 103 0.92 11.03 -17.55
C PHE A 103 0.97 12.24 -18.49
N SER A 104 -0.11 12.98 -18.65
CA SER A 104 -0.16 14.17 -19.52
C SER A 104 0.61 15.35 -18.91
N MET A 105 0.53 15.52 -17.59
CA MET A 105 1.21 16.60 -16.85
C MET A 105 2.58 16.18 -16.29
N ASN A 106 3.21 15.15 -16.88
CA ASN A 106 4.45 14.54 -16.37
C ASN A 106 5.59 15.57 -16.16
N GLY A 107 5.73 16.55 -17.06
CA GLY A 107 6.75 17.60 -16.95
C GLY A 107 6.49 18.56 -15.79
N PHE A 108 5.22 18.91 -15.55
CA PHE A 108 4.81 19.73 -14.40
C PHE A 108 5.11 19.01 -13.09
N PHE A 109 4.66 17.75 -12.95
CA PHE A 109 4.92 16.97 -11.74
C PHE A 109 6.42 16.73 -11.52
N SER A 110 7.19 16.50 -12.59
CA SER A 110 8.64 16.34 -12.49
C SER A 110 9.33 17.60 -12.00
N LEU A 111 8.98 18.76 -12.54
CA LEU A 111 9.54 20.03 -12.11
C LEU A 111 9.12 20.38 -10.68
N TRP A 112 7.84 20.15 -10.34
CA TRP A 112 7.30 20.50 -9.03
C TRP A 112 7.83 19.60 -7.90
N LEU A 113 8.00 18.29 -8.14
CA LEU A 113 8.43 17.33 -7.12
C LEU A 113 9.94 17.10 -7.11
N LEU A 114 10.57 17.12 -8.28
CA LEU A 114 11.96 16.69 -8.45
C LEU A 114 12.87 17.82 -8.93
N GLU A 115 12.34 19.05 -9.01
CA GLU A 115 13.04 20.30 -9.39
C GLU A 115 13.67 20.28 -10.80
N ASP A 116 13.42 19.24 -11.59
CA ASP A 116 14.04 19.05 -12.90
C ASP A 116 13.10 18.30 -13.85
N VAL A 117 12.91 18.84 -15.05
CA VAL A 117 12.04 18.27 -16.10
C VAL A 117 12.62 16.98 -16.68
N LYS A 118 13.93 16.73 -16.56
CA LYS A 118 14.56 15.51 -17.11
C LYS A 118 14.00 14.23 -16.50
N TYR A 119 13.41 14.32 -15.30
CA TYR A 119 12.79 13.19 -14.60
C TYR A 119 11.33 12.93 -15.00
N ALA A 120 10.81 13.62 -16.01
CA ALA A 120 9.46 13.45 -16.57
C ALA A 120 9.12 11.98 -16.89
N GLN A 121 10.12 11.22 -17.33
CA GLN A 121 9.95 9.79 -17.59
C GLN A 121 9.60 8.99 -16.32
N LEU A 122 10.14 9.37 -15.15
CA LEU A 122 9.80 8.75 -13.88
C LEU A 122 8.34 9.00 -13.51
N MET A 123 7.80 10.19 -13.80
CA MET A 123 6.38 10.49 -13.56
C MET A 123 5.45 9.66 -14.45
N LYS A 124 5.84 9.38 -15.69
CA LYS A 124 5.12 8.43 -16.55
C LYS A 124 5.11 7.03 -15.97
N TYR A 125 6.25 6.58 -15.42
CA TYR A 125 6.32 5.31 -14.73
C TYR A 125 5.47 5.28 -13.46
N SER A 126 5.47 6.35 -12.67
CA SER A 126 4.60 6.48 -11.51
C SER A 126 3.12 6.40 -11.87
N ALA A 127 2.70 7.07 -12.95
CA ALA A 127 1.33 6.97 -13.45
C ALA A 127 0.93 5.53 -13.80
N ALA A 128 1.83 4.78 -14.44
CA ALA A 128 1.60 3.37 -14.77
C ALA A 128 1.55 2.48 -13.52
N ILE A 129 2.42 2.70 -12.53
CA ILE A 129 2.39 1.97 -11.26
C ILE A 129 1.06 2.22 -10.55
N LEU A 130 0.68 3.49 -10.37
CA LEU A 130 -0.58 3.86 -9.71
C LEU A 130 -1.80 3.31 -10.45
N LEU A 131 -1.77 3.25 -11.79
CA LEU A 131 -2.83 2.65 -12.59
C LEU A 131 -3.07 1.20 -12.18
N PHE A 132 -2.00 0.38 -12.17
CA PHE A 132 -2.09 -1.04 -11.86
C PHE A 132 -2.30 -1.32 -10.38
N ASP A 133 -1.65 -0.57 -9.49
CA ASP A 133 -1.81 -0.75 -8.04
C ASP A 133 -3.23 -0.41 -7.60
N CYS A 134 -3.80 0.67 -8.14
CA CYS A 134 -5.14 1.12 -7.76
C CYS A 134 -6.19 0.03 -8.06
N ILE A 135 -6.16 -0.53 -9.27
CA ILE A 135 -7.12 -1.55 -9.71
C ILE A 135 -7.02 -2.87 -8.93
N CYS A 136 -5.94 -3.08 -8.18
CA CYS A 136 -5.77 -4.24 -7.31
C CYS A 136 -6.47 -4.11 -5.95
N HIS A 137 -6.80 -2.90 -5.49
CA HIS A 137 -7.35 -2.70 -4.14
C HIS A 137 -8.68 -3.42 -3.91
N VAL A 138 -9.62 -3.27 -4.84
CA VAL A 138 -10.96 -3.88 -4.75
C VAL A 138 -10.90 -5.42 -4.81
N PRO A 139 -10.17 -6.05 -5.74
CA PRO A 139 -9.95 -7.50 -5.72
C PRO A 139 -9.32 -8.01 -4.42
N PHE A 140 -8.30 -7.32 -3.89
CA PHE A 140 -7.71 -7.69 -2.60
C PHE A 140 -8.70 -7.54 -1.44
N ALA A 141 -9.55 -6.51 -1.45
CA ALA A 141 -10.62 -6.35 -0.47
C ALA A 141 -11.66 -7.48 -0.57
N LEU A 142 -12.01 -7.92 -1.79
CA LEU A 142 -12.89 -9.07 -1.98
C LEU A 142 -12.30 -10.36 -1.40
N LEU A 143 -11.02 -10.65 -1.65
CA LEU A 143 -10.36 -11.82 -1.07
C LEU A 143 -10.39 -11.80 0.47
N ARG A 144 -10.28 -10.62 1.08
CA ARG A 144 -10.42 -10.44 2.53
C ARG A 144 -11.87 -10.69 2.99
N LEU A 145 -12.86 -10.14 2.28
CA LEU A 145 -14.28 -10.29 2.57
C LEU A 145 -14.78 -11.72 2.42
N GLU A 146 -14.23 -12.47 1.47
CA GLU A 146 -14.54 -13.89 1.27
C GLU A 146 -13.69 -14.83 2.15
N GLU A 147 -12.92 -14.28 3.08
CA GLU A 147 -12.03 -15.02 3.97
C GLU A 147 -11.11 -16.00 3.22
N LYS A 148 -10.45 -15.52 2.16
CA LYS A 148 -9.47 -16.29 1.36
C LYS A 148 -8.03 -15.89 1.69
N PRO A 149 -7.55 -16.10 2.94
CA PRO A 149 -6.26 -15.59 3.40
C PRO A 149 -5.07 -16.22 2.64
N TYR A 150 -5.18 -17.48 2.22
CA TYR A 150 -4.11 -18.16 1.48
C TYR A 150 -3.92 -17.61 0.08
N GLN A 151 -5.00 -17.28 -0.65
CA GLN A 151 -4.90 -16.64 -1.96
C GLN A 151 -4.33 -15.23 -1.84
N PHE A 152 -4.83 -14.45 -0.86
CA PHE A 152 -4.29 -13.13 -0.56
C PHE A 152 -2.78 -13.17 -0.28
N MET A 153 -2.37 -14.06 0.62
CA MET A 153 -0.97 -14.22 1.01
C MET A 153 -0.10 -14.69 -0.16
N ALA A 154 -0.55 -15.68 -0.93
CA ALA A 154 0.20 -16.20 -2.08
C ALA A 154 0.47 -15.12 -3.12
N ILE A 155 -0.53 -14.28 -3.45
CA ILE A 155 -0.37 -13.18 -4.40
C ILE A 155 0.59 -12.11 -3.85
N ARG A 156 0.50 -11.78 -2.55
CA ARG A 156 1.43 -10.83 -1.91
C ARG A 156 2.87 -11.35 -1.91
N LEU A 157 3.07 -12.63 -1.63
CA LEU A 157 4.40 -13.26 -1.68
C LEU A 157 4.93 -13.35 -3.11
N LEU A 158 4.08 -13.65 -4.08
CA LEU A 158 4.46 -13.65 -5.49
C LEU A 158 4.92 -12.25 -5.92
N ASN A 159 4.15 -11.21 -5.60
CA ASN A 159 4.50 -9.82 -5.86
C ASN A 159 5.88 -9.48 -5.28
N VAL A 160 6.12 -9.88 -4.03
CA VAL A 160 7.39 -9.72 -3.33
C VAL A 160 8.56 -10.39 -4.05
N ILE A 161 8.40 -11.65 -4.44
CA ILE A 161 9.46 -12.43 -5.12
C ILE A 161 9.75 -11.81 -6.49
N VAL A 162 8.70 -11.43 -7.22
CA VAL A 162 8.82 -10.85 -8.56
C VAL A 162 9.49 -9.48 -8.49
N VAL A 163 9.06 -8.57 -7.60
CA VAL A 163 9.68 -7.25 -7.48
C VAL A 163 11.14 -7.36 -7.07
N PHE A 164 11.47 -8.25 -6.14
CA PHE A 164 12.86 -8.49 -5.74
C PHE A 164 13.69 -9.00 -6.92
N SER A 165 13.23 -10.05 -7.61
CA SER A 165 13.94 -10.67 -8.73
C SER A 165 14.13 -9.69 -9.89
N LEU A 166 13.10 -8.91 -10.22
CA LEU A 166 13.18 -7.90 -11.26
C LEU A 166 14.09 -6.74 -10.86
N ASN A 167 14.15 -6.36 -9.59
CA ASN A 167 15.12 -5.35 -9.15
C ASN A 167 16.55 -5.85 -9.31
N ILE A 168 16.84 -7.10 -8.94
CA ILE A 168 18.15 -7.71 -9.20
C ILE A 168 18.45 -7.68 -10.70
N TYR A 169 17.51 -8.10 -11.54
CA TYR A 169 17.71 -8.10 -12.99
C TYR A 169 17.94 -6.70 -13.57
N PHE A 170 17.05 -5.74 -13.32
CA PHE A 170 17.14 -4.41 -13.94
C PHE A 170 18.21 -3.50 -13.32
N VAL A 171 18.38 -3.53 -12.00
CA VAL A 171 19.30 -2.64 -11.28
C VAL A 171 20.71 -3.21 -11.24
N VAL A 172 20.87 -4.53 -11.00
CA VAL A 172 22.20 -5.14 -10.86
C VAL A 172 22.76 -5.62 -12.20
N MET A 173 21.98 -6.41 -12.95
CA MET A 173 22.48 -7.03 -14.20
C MET A 173 22.47 -6.04 -15.37
N LEU A 174 21.34 -5.35 -15.59
CA LEU A 174 21.20 -4.38 -16.69
C LEU A 174 21.69 -2.97 -16.34
N LYS A 175 22.03 -2.70 -15.06
CA LYS A 175 22.56 -1.42 -14.58
C LYS A 175 21.72 -0.21 -14.98
N ARG A 176 20.38 -0.35 -15.01
CA ARG A 176 19.45 0.73 -15.41
C ARG A 176 19.19 1.78 -14.32
N GLY A 177 19.89 1.71 -13.19
CA GLY A 177 19.77 2.66 -12.08
C GLY A 177 18.33 2.82 -11.59
N VAL A 178 17.92 4.06 -11.33
CA VAL A 178 16.58 4.43 -10.84
C VAL A 178 15.47 3.98 -11.79
N VAL A 179 15.68 4.11 -13.11
CA VAL A 179 14.71 3.67 -14.12
C VAL A 179 14.43 2.18 -14.00
N GLY A 180 15.47 1.38 -13.70
CA GLY A 180 15.33 -0.05 -13.45
C GLY A 180 14.36 -0.37 -12.32
N ILE A 181 14.41 0.38 -11.22
CA ILE A 181 13.50 0.21 -10.07
C ILE A 181 12.05 0.40 -10.50
N PHE A 182 11.75 1.47 -11.22
CA PHE A 182 10.39 1.78 -11.65
C PHE A 182 9.88 0.80 -12.71
N GLN A 183 10.75 0.33 -13.62
CA GLN A 183 10.42 -0.75 -14.56
C GLN A 183 10.06 -2.05 -13.83
N SER A 184 10.84 -2.44 -12.81
CA SER A 184 10.53 -3.60 -11.97
C SER A 184 9.17 -3.47 -11.29
N ASN A 185 8.84 -2.27 -10.78
CA ASN A 185 7.56 -2.02 -10.12
C ASN A 185 6.39 -2.09 -11.10
N ILE A 186 6.47 -1.46 -12.28
CA ILE A 186 5.40 -1.52 -13.30
C ILE A 186 5.07 -2.97 -13.67
N ILE A 187 6.10 -3.76 -13.98
CA ILE A 187 5.91 -5.16 -14.39
C ILE A 187 5.29 -5.97 -13.25
N THR A 188 5.76 -5.75 -12.00
CA THR A 188 5.20 -6.42 -10.82
C THR A 188 3.74 -6.03 -10.57
N SER A 189 3.41 -4.75 -10.64
CA SER A 189 2.04 -4.24 -10.46
C SER A 189 1.11 -4.76 -11.56
N ALA A 190 1.54 -4.74 -12.82
CA ALA A 190 0.79 -5.28 -13.95
C ALA A 190 0.56 -6.79 -13.83
N LEU A 191 1.58 -7.55 -13.43
CA LEU A 191 1.44 -8.98 -13.17
C LEU A 191 0.47 -9.26 -12.01
N THR A 192 0.58 -8.49 -10.93
CA THR A 192 -0.31 -8.63 -9.76
C THR A 192 -1.76 -8.34 -10.13
N ALA A 193 -2.00 -7.28 -10.89
CA ALA A 193 -3.31 -6.97 -11.44
C ALA A 193 -3.82 -8.10 -12.33
N THR A 194 -2.99 -8.62 -13.24
CA THR A 194 -3.36 -9.72 -14.14
C THR A 194 -3.80 -10.96 -13.36
N VAL A 195 -3.02 -11.37 -12.35
CA VAL A 195 -3.34 -12.52 -11.49
C VAL A 195 -4.64 -12.29 -10.70
N LEU A 196 -4.82 -11.10 -10.11
CA LEU A 196 -6.03 -10.78 -9.35
C LEU A 196 -7.28 -10.76 -10.22
N TYR A 197 -7.22 -10.14 -11.39
CA TYR A 197 -8.34 -10.13 -12.32
C TYR A 197 -8.59 -11.53 -12.88
N ALA A 198 -7.57 -12.34 -13.18
CA ALA A 198 -7.80 -13.74 -13.57
C ALA A 198 -8.60 -14.54 -12.52
N ILE A 199 -8.38 -14.27 -11.22
CA ILE A 199 -9.11 -14.93 -10.11
C ILE A 199 -10.50 -14.34 -9.89
N THR A 200 -10.66 -13.01 -10.04
CA THR A 200 -11.87 -12.29 -9.62
C THR A 200 -12.80 -11.88 -10.77
N LEU A 201 -12.36 -11.92 -12.03
CA LEU A 201 -13.13 -11.46 -13.19
C LEU A 201 -14.44 -12.23 -13.37
N SER A 202 -14.49 -13.52 -13.00
CA SER A 202 -15.71 -14.32 -13.02
C SER A 202 -16.82 -13.79 -12.10
N ARG A 203 -16.47 -12.95 -11.11
CA ARG A 203 -17.38 -12.29 -10.17
C ARG A 203 -17.83 -10.91 -10.65
N VAL A 204 -17.17 -10.36 -11.66
CA VAL A 204 -17.53 -9.07 -12.25
C VAL A 204 -18.68 -9.28 -13.23
N ARG A 205 -19.73 -8.46 -13.09
CA ARG A 205 -20.81 -8.36 -14.07
C ARG A 205 -20.78 -6.98 -14.70
N PHE A 206 -21.32 -6.87 -15.91
CA PHE A 206 -21.48 -5.57 -16.57
C PHE A 206 -22.69 -4.83 -16.00
N THR A 207 -22.61 -4.49 -14.72
CA THR A 207 -23.63 -3.75 -13.98
C THR A 207 -22.98 -2.58 -13.24
N PHE A 208 -23.64 -1.43 -13.29
CA PHE A 208 -23.22 -0.21 -12.60
C PHE A 208 -24.44 0.45 -11.97
N SER A 209 -24.38 0.68 -10.66
CA SER A 209 -25.44 1.35 -9.90
C SER A 209 -24.95 2.73 -9.48
N GLY A 210 -25.53 3.79 -10.06
CA GLY A 210 -25.18 5.17 -9.69
C GLY A 210 -25.45 5.47 -8.21
N LYS A 211 -26.50 4.88 -7.63
CA LYS A 211 -26.77 4.97 -6.19
C LYS A 211 -25.64 4.34 -5.38
N THR A 212 -25.25 3.10 -5.71
CA THR A 212 -24.17 2.40 -5.03
C THR A 212 -22.83 3.09 -5.20
N ALA A 213 -22.56 3.65 -6.38
CA ALA A 213 -21.35 4.43 -6.62
C ALA A 213 -21.28 5.66 -5.70
N LYS A 214 -22.38 6.41 -5.60
CA LYS A 214 -22.49 7.55 -4.68
C LYS A 214 -22.31 7.11 -3.22
N ASP A 215 -22.96 6.03 -2.79
CA ASP A 215 -22.89 5.52 -1.43
C ASP A 215 -21.46 5.07 -1.06
N LEU A 216 -20.76 4.40 -1.99
CA LEU A 216 -19.36 4.00 -1.84
C LEU A 216 -18.43 5.22 -1.74
N THR A 217 -18.54 6.16 -2.68
CA THR A 217 -17.67 7.34 -2.72
C THR A 217 -17.92 8.28 -1.54
N MET A 218 -19.18 8.56 -1.17
CA MET A 218 -19.49 9.41 0.01
C MET A 218 -18.99 8.79 1.31
N PHE A 219 -18.99 7.46 1.42
CA PHE A 219 -18.44 6.80 2.59
C PHE A 219 -16.90 6.80 2.60
N GLY A 220 -16.27 6.66 1.42
CA GLY A 220 -14.82 6.62 1.29
C GLY A 220 -14.13 7.99 1.43
N LEU A 221 -14.67 9.04 0.82
CA LEU A 221 -14.02 10.37 0.76
C LEU A 221 -13.55 10.92 2.14
N PRO A 222 -14.31 10.76 3.24
CA PRO A 222 -13.87 11.17 4.57
C PRO A 222 -12.58 10.50 5.09
N PHE A 223 -12.13 9.40 4.47
CA PHE A 223 -10.87 8.75 4.82
C PHE A 223 -9.64 9.45 4.23
N ILE A 224 -9.81 10.28 3.18
CA ILE A 224 -8.68 10.98 2.53
C ILE A 224 -7.91 11.87 3.51
N PRO A 225 -8.53 12.78 4.30
CA PRO A 225 -7.77 13.67 5.18
C PRO A 225 -6.93 12.90 6.21
N ALA A 226 -7.48 11.84 6.81
CA ALA A 226 -6.75 11.00 7.76
C ALA A 226 -5.60 10.24 7.09
N GLY A 227 -5.82 9.70 5.88
CA GLY A 227 -4.78 9.04 5.09
C GLY A 227 -3.66 10.00 4.69
N LEU A 228 -4.00 11.20 4.22
CA LEU A 228 -3.02 12.24 3.87
C LEU A 228 -2.24 12.72 5.09
N ALA A 229 -2.90 12.92 6.23
CA ALA A 229 -2.21 13.27 7.48
C ALA A 229 -1.19 12.20 7.89
N THR A 230 -1.57 10.92 7.76
CA THR A 230 -0.68 9.78 8.07
C THR A 230 0.53 9.76 7.14
N VAL A 231 0.31 9.87 5.82
CA VAL A 231 1.41 9.89 4.85
C VAL A 231 2.28 11.14 4.98
N CYS A 232 1.71 12.30 5.32
CA CYS A 232 2.47 13.49 5.67
C CYS A 232 3.43 13.21 6.83
N MET A 233 2.96 12.62 7.92
CA MET A 233 3.81 12.31 9.07
C MET A 233 4.96 11.35 8.72
N GLU A 234 4.72 10.40 7.82
CA GLU A 234 5.71 9.39 7.46
C GLU A 234 6.70 9.84 6.36
N MET A 235 6.24 10.69 5.42
CA MET A 235 6.91 10.90 4.14
C MET A 235 7.27 12.36 3.82
N LEU A 236 6.63 13.34 4.48
CA LEU A 236 6.88 14.76 4.20
C LEU A 236 8.33 15.18 4.50
N ASN A 237 8.95 14.53 5.48
CA ASN A 237 10.35 14.75 5.85
C ASN A 237 11.34 14.66 4.67
N ARG A 238 11.05 13.85 3.64
CA ARG A 238 11.92 13.72 2.46
C ARG A 238 11.89 14.96 1.57
N TYR A 239 10.72 15.55 1.37
CA TYR A 239 10.58 16.79 0.59
C TYR A 239 11.17 17.97 1.35
N ILE A 240 10.92 18.08 2.67
CA ILE A 240 11.56 19.10 3.51
C ILE A 240 13.10 18.99 3.41
N LEU A 241 13.63 17.77 3.43
CA LEU A 241 15.08 17.54 3.36
C LEU A 241 15.66 17.82 1.95
N GLN A 242 14.88 17.57 0.90
CA GLN A 242 15.23 17.95 -0.47
C GLN A 242 15.41 19.46 -0.56
N ASP A 243 14.42 20.23 -0.12
CA ASP A 243 14.42 21.70 -0.24
C ASP A 243 15.52 22.35 0.61
N LEU A 244 15.85 21.76 1.76
CA LEU A 244 16.83 22.34 2.70
C LEU A 244 18.28 21.96 2.41
N ILE A 245 18.54 20.74 1.93
CA ILE A 245 19.90 20.19 1.81
C ILE A 245 20.17 19.57 0.44
N GLY A 246 19.17 18.91 -0.16
CA GLY A 246 19.27 18.30 -1.48
C GLY A 246 19.20 16.76 -1.49
N LEU A 247 19.25 16.19 -2.70
CA LEU A 247 18.95 14.78 -2.95
C LEU A 247 19.87 13.78 -2.23
N ASP A 248 21.16 14.07 -2.07
CA ASP A 248 22.09 13.18 -1.36
C ASP A 248 21.68 12.98 0.10
N ALA A 249 21.25 14.04 0.78
CA ALA A 249 20.76 13.98 2.15
C ALA A 249 19.47 13.15 2.23
N VAL A 250 18.56 13.33 1.27
CA VAL A 250 17.33 12.51 1.15
C VAL A 250 17.68 11.03 1.00
N GLY A 251 18.68 10.69 0.19
CA GLY A 251 19.15 9.33 0.01
C GLY A 251 19.69 8.71 1.29
N ILE A 252 20.61 9.40 1.97
CA ILE A 252 21.21 8.94 3.23
C ILE A 252 20.14 8.78 4.32
N PHE A 253 19.28 9.79 4.48
CA PHE A 253 18.17 9.76 5.44
C PHE A 253 17.20 8.61 5.14
N SER A 254 16.80 8.43 3.87
CA SER A 254 15.87 7.37 3.48
C SER A 254 16.46 5.96 3.65
N ALA A 255 17.77 5.81 3.53
CA ALA A 255 18.46 4.56 3.82
C ALA A 255 18.44 4.26 5.33
N GLY A 256 18.78 5.25 6.15
CA GLY A 256 18.73 5.15 7.61
C GLY A 256 17.32 4.88 8.15
N PHE A 257 16.31 5.56 7.62
CA PHE A 257 14.91 5.39 8.01
C PHE A 257 14.43 3.93 7.82
N LYS A 258 14.91 3.24 6.77
CA LYS A 258 14.57 1.83 6.53
C LYS A 258 15.16 0.87 7.56
N LEU A 259 16.23 1.23 8.26
CA LEU A 259 16.76 0.42 9.37
C LEU A 259 15.84 0.46 10.60
N GLY A 260 15.08 1.55 10.76
CA GLY A 260 14.08 1.70 11.83
C GLY A 260 12.89 0.75 11.72
N ILE A 261 12.74 0.03 10.59
CA ILE A 261 11.61 -0.88 10.36
C ILE A 261 11.57 -2.02 11.40
N PHE A 262 12.71 -2.42 11.96
CA PHE A 262 12.76 -3.45 13.00
C PHE A 262 12.10 -2.99 14.30
N MET A 263 12.31 -1.72 14.70
CA MET A 263 11.64 -1.13 15.86
C MET A 263 10.12 -1.03 15.62
N LEU A 264 9.71 -0.68 14.40
CA LEU A 264 8.30 -0.66 14.02
C LEU A 264 7.66 -2.05 14.07
N LEU A 265 8.38 -3.10 13.65
CA LEU A 265 7.87 -4.48 13.70
C LEU A 265 7.64 -4.95 15.13
N LEU A 266 8.55 -4.65 16.06
CA LEU A 266 8.41 -4.99 17.47
C LEU A 266 7.22 -4.27 18.12
N THR A 267 7.11 -2.96 17.91
CA THR A 267 5.99 -2.16 18.42
C THR A 267 4.64 -2.59 17.82
N THR A 268 4.60 -2.94 16.53
CA THR A 268 3.39 -3.46 15.87
C THR A 268 2.97 -4.81 16.43
N ALA A 269 3.94 -5.72 16.66
CA ALA A 269 3.66 -7.03 17.25
C ALA A 269 3.10 -6.90 18.67
N PHE A 270 3.69 -6.02 19.49
CA PHE A 270 3.16 -5.68 20.80
C PHE A 270 1.75 -5.10 20.70
N TYR A 271 1.52 -4.13 19.82
CA TYR A 271 0.21 -3.50 19.62
C TYR A 271 -0.88 -4.54 19.28
N TYR A 272 -0.58 -5.49 18.38
CA TYR A 272 -1.52 -6.56 18.03
C TYR A 272 -1.81 -7.54 19.17
N ALA A 273 -0.84 -7.79 20.06
CA ALA A 273 -1.07 -8.58 21.26
C ALA A 273 -1.84 -7.79 22.32
N TRP A 274 -1.54 -6.49 22.44
CA TRP A 274 -2.08 -5.58 23.43
C TRP A 274 -3.56 -5.31 23.23
N GLN A 275 -4.00 -5.00 22.00
CA GLN A 275 -5.40 -4.66 21.71
C GLN A 275 -6.42 -5.71 22.21
N PRO A 276 -6.29 -7.02 21.91
CA PRO A 276 -7.19 -8.04 22.43
C PRO A 276 -7.00 -8.33 23.93
N PHE A 277 -5.80 -8.12 24.47
CA PHE A 277 -5.52 -8.28 25.90
C PHE A 277 -6.22 -7.18 26.71
N PHE A 278 -6.07 -5.92 26.29
CA PHE A 278 -6.71 -4.75 26.87
C PHE A 278 -8.23 -4.89 26.90
N LEU A 279 -8.85 -5.28 25.77
CA LEU A 279 -10.31 -5.48 25.67
C LEU A 279 -10.83 -6.60 26.59
N LYS A 280 -10.03 -7.65 26.85
CA LYS A 280 -10.40 -8.75 27.76
C LYS A 280 -10.21 -8.41 29.23
N ALA A 281 -9.18 -7.64 29.56
CA ALA A 281 -8.89 -7.26 30.95
C ALA A 281 -10.00 -6.38 31.53
N GLY A 282 -10.62 -5.52 30.71
CA GLY A 282 -11.74 -4.68 31.13
C GLY A 282 -11.38 -3.67 32.24
N PRO A 283 -12.33 -2.81 32.65
CA PRO A 283 -12.11 -1.82 33.69
C PRO A 283 -12.24 -2.46 35.08
N GLN A 284 -11.15 -3.03 35.58
CA GLN A 284 -11.01 -3.52 36.96
C GLN A 284 -9.82 -2.83 37.65
N GLU A 285 -9.85 -2.73 38.97
CA GLU A 285 -8.76 -2.12 39.75
C GLU A 285 -7.42 -2.89 39.58
N SER A 286 -7.50 -4.20 39.43
CA SER A 286 -6.38 -5.10 39.09
C SER A 286 -5.81 -4.84 37.69
N SER A 287 -6.64 -4.39 36.74
CA SER A 287 -6.20 -4.04 35.39
C SER A 287 -5.28 -2.80 35.41
N ARG A 288 -5.48 -1.87 36.35
CA ARG A 288 -4.68 -0.64 36.45
C ARG A 288 -3.23 -0.92 36.84
N THR A 289 -3.00 -1.77 37.84
CA THR A 289 -1.67 -2.22 38.26
C THR A 289 -1.01 -3.13 37.22
N LEU A 290 -1.79 -3.97 36.55
CA LEU A 290 -1.31 -4.81 35.45
C LEU A 290 -0.85 -3.98 34.25
N PHE A 291 -1.64 -2.98 33.84
CA PHE A 291 -1.29 -2.10 32.72
C PHE A 291 -0.05 -1.24 33.04
N SER A 292 0.04 -0.70 34.26
CA SER A 292 1.23 0.03 34.71
C SER A 292 2.49 -0.81 34.62
N ARG A 293 2.45 -2.08 35.07
CA ARG A 293 3.61 -2.97 34.93
C ARG A 293 3.97 -3.23 33.47
N ILE A 294 2.97 -3.47 32.61
CA ILE A 294 3.22 -3.79 31.20
C ILE A 294 3.88 -2.61 30.47
N PHE A 295 3.40 -1.37 30.65
CA PHE A 295 4.01 -0.18 30.04
C PHE A 295 5.37 0.23 30.64
N THR A 296 5.75 -0.32 31.81
CA THR A 296 7.10 -0.11 32.35
C THR A 296 8.13 -1.05 31.72
N TYR A 297 7.71 -2.25 31.28
CA TYR A 297 8.60 -3.27 30.72
C TYR A 297 8.65 -3.30 29.18
N PHE A 298 7.63 -2.76 28.50
CA PHE A 298 7.49 -2.70 27.05
C PHE A 298 7.38 -1.26 26.56
#